data_AF-A0A850ZRW0-F1
#
_entry.id   AF-A0A850ZRW0-F1
#
_cell.length_a   1.000
_cell.length_b   1.000
_cell.length_c   1.000
_cell.angle_alpha   90.00
_cell.angle_beta   90.00
_cell.angle_gamma   90.00
#
_symmetry.space_group_name_H-M   'P 1'
#
loop_
_entity.id
_entity.type
_entity.pdbx_description
1 polymer ?
#
loop_
_entity_poly.entity_id
_entity_poly.type
_entity_poly.pdbx_seq_one_letter_code
_entity_poly.pdbx_strand_id
1 'polypeptide(L)'
;TLIKRMMIKCADVANPCRPLELCIEWAGRISEEYFSQTDEEKRQGLPVVMPVFDRNTCSIPKSQISFIDYFITDMFDAWDAFAHLPVLMQHLANNYKHWKTLD
;
A
#
# COMPACT_ATOMS: atom_id res chain seq x y z
N THR A 1 1.82 -25.28 6.50
CA THR A 1 0.94 -24.28 7.15
C THR A 1 1.43 -22.85 6.94
N LEU A 2 2.75 -22.57 6.97
CA LEU A 2 3.32 -21.23 6.77
C LEU A 2 3.30 -20.73 5.32
N ILE A 3 3.66 -21.57 4.33
CA ILE A 3 3.66 -21.17 2.91
C ILE A 3 2.28 -20.65 2.47
N LYS A 4 1.21 -21.34 2.87
CA LYS A 4 -0.17 -20.91 2.57
C LYS A 4 -0.52 -19.56 3.21
N ARG A 5 -0.01 -19.29 4.42
CA ARG A 5 -0.17 -17.99 5.09
C ARG A 5 0.60 -16.88 4.36
N MET A 6 1.83 -17.16 3.92
CA MET A 6 2.62 -16.21 3.15
C MET A 6 1.95 -15.89 1.81
N MET A 7 1.51 -16.93 1.10
CA MET A 7 0.83 -16.80 -0.18
C MET A 7 -0.42 -15.91 -0.08
N ILE A 8 -1.31 -16.18 0.89
CA ILE A 8 -2.53 -15.35 1.04
C ILE A 8 -2.20 -13.93 1.47
N LYS A 9 -1.21 -13.72 2.35
CA LYS A 9 -0.81 -12.38 2.77
C LYS A 9 -0.20 -11.56 1.63
N CYS A 10 0.67 -12.17 0.81
CA CYS A 10 1.20 -11.49 -0.36
C CYS A 10 0.08 -11.16 -1.36
N ALA A 11 -0.86 -12.08 -1.58
CA ALA A 11 -1.99 -11.84 -2.47
C ALA A 11 -2.88 -10.67 -1.99
N ASP A 12 -3.12 -10.58 -0.69
CA ASP A 12 -3.98 -9.58 -0.04
C ASP A 12 -3.48 -8.14 -0.24
N VAL A 13 -2.16 -7.92 -0.13
CA VAL A 13 -1.55 -6.58 -0.27
C VAL A 13 -0.68 -6.44 -1.51
N ALA A 14 -0.99 -7.18 -2.58
CA ALA A 14 -0.22 -7.17 -3.84
C ALA A 14 -0.37 -5.92 -4.69
N ASN A 15 -1.18 -4.94 -4.28
CA ASN A 15 -1.52 -3.76 -5.10
C ASN A 15 -0.28 -2.99 -5.60
N PRO A 16 0.77 -2.75 -4.79
CA PRO A 16 1.99 -2.10 -5.26
C PRO A 16 2.77 -2.87 -6.34
N CYS A 17 2.50 -4.17 -6.49
CA CYS A 17 3.14 -5.05 -7.47
C CYS A 17 2.30 -5.23 -8.76
N ARG A 18 1.23 -4.44 -8.95
CA ARG A 18 0.37 -4.47 -10.14
C ARG A 18 0.84 -3.48 -11.21
N PRO A 19 0.36 -3.58 -12.47
CA PRO A 19 0.51 -2.51 -13.45
C PRO A 19 0.14 -1.14 -12.87
N LEU A 20 0.86 -0.09 -13.29
CA LEU A 20 0.81 1.22 -12.65
C LEU A 20 -0.61 1.78 -12.49
N GLU A 21 -1.45 1.67 -13.53
CA GLU A 21 -2.84 2.14 -13.50
C GLU A 21 -3.64 1.49 -12.36
N LEU A 22 -3.46 0.17 -12.15
CA LEU A 22 -4.12 -0.54 -11.07
C LEU A 22 -3.52 -0.17 -9.71
N CYS A 23 -2.19 0.00 -9.62
CA CYS A 23 -1.54 0.46 -8.39
C CYS A 23 -2.10 1.81 -7.92
N ILE A 24 -2.27 2.76 -8.85
CA ILE A 24 -2.82 4.09 -8.58
C ILE A 24 -4.29 3.99 -8.17
N GLU A 25 -5.09 3.23 -8.92
CA GLU A 25 -6.52 3.03 -8.62
C GLU A 25 -6.72 2.43 -7.23
N TRP A 26 -5.96 1.39 -6.87
CA TRP A 26 -6.05 0.77 -5.54
C TRP A 26 -5.59 1.71 -4.43
N ALA A 27 -4.53 2.50 -4.66
CA ALA A 27 -4.09 3.51 -3.70
C ALA A 27 -5.17 4.57 -3.45
N GLY A 28 -5.87 5.02 -4.49
CA GLY A 28 -6.99 5.95 -4.37
C GLY A 28 -8.15 5.37 -3.57
N ARG A 29 -8.57 4.14 -3.89
CA ARG A 29 -9.68 3.45 -3.20
C ARG A 29 -9.43 3.29 -1.70
N ILE A 30 -8.27 2.74 -1.32
CA ILE A 30 -7.97 2.51 0.11
C ILE A 30 -7.79 3.83 0.86
N SER A 31 -7.26 4.86 0.19
CA SER A 31 -7.12 6.19 0.79
C SER A 31 -8.48 6.80 1.09
N GLU A 32 -9.45 6.74 0.17
CA GLU A 32 -10.81 7.24 0.42
C GLU A 32 -11.52 6.49 1.55
N GLU A 33 -11.29 5.17 1.68
CA GLU A 33 -11.81 4.38 2.80
C GLU A 33 -11.26 4.88 4.14
N TYR A 34 -9.94 5.10 4.24
CA TYR A 34 -9.30 5.63 5.45
C TYR A 34 -9.70 7.08 5.75
N PHE A 35 -9.89 7.89 4.72
CA PHE A 35 -10.39 9.26 4.87
C PHE A 35 -11.80 9.27 5.44
N SER A 36 -12.68 8.41 4.92
CA SER A 36 -14.06 8.28 5.41
C SER A 36 -14.11 7.87 6.88
N GLN A 37 -13.25 6.93 7.29
CA GLN A 37 -13.12 6.58 8.72
C GLN A 37 -12.65 7.77 9.56
N THR A 38 -11.60 8.47 9.12
CA THR A 38 -11.03 9.60 9.86
C THR A 38 -12.02 10.77 10.00
N ASP A 39 -12.82 11.04 8.96
CA ASP A 39 -13.87 12.04 9.02
C ASP A 39 -14.95 11.67 10.04
N GLU A 40 -15.36 10.40 10.05
CA GLU A 40 -16.39 9.89 10.94
C GLU A 40 -15.92 9.86 12.41
N GLU A 41 -14.67 9.48 12.66
CA GLU A 41 -14.04 9.54 13.98
C GLU A 41 -14.07 10.97 14.52
N LYS A 42 -13.68 11.96 13.70
CA LYS A 42 -13.76 13.39 14.09
C LYS A 42 -15.20 13.84 14.31
N ARG A 43 -16.12 13.47 13.43
CA ARG A 43 -17.54 13.87 13.50
C ARG A 43 -18.21 13.37 14.77
N GLN A 44 -17.90 12.15 15.19
CA GLN A 44 -18.43 11.55 16.42
C GLN A 44 -17.63 11.95 17.68
N GLY A 45 -16.51 12.66 17.54
CA GLY A 45 -15.62 12.97 18.67
C GLY A 45 -14.90 11.74 19.24
N LEU A 46 -14.70 10.71 18.41
CA LEU A 46 -13.93 9.51 18.78
C LEU A 46 -12.42 9.77 18.70
N PRO A 47 -11.59 8.98 19.39
CA PRO A 47 -10.14 9.02 19.21
C PRO A 47 -9.78 8.67 17.75
N VAL A 48 -9.09 9.58 17.06
CA VAL A 48 -8.65 9.36 15.68
C VAL A 48 -7.47 8.39 15.66
N VAL A 49 -7.65 7.21 15.07
CA VAL A 49 -6.62 6.15 15.09
C VAL A 49 -5.67 6.21 13.89
N MET A 50 -6.08 6.89 12.82
CA MET A 50 -5.29 7.06 11.59
C MET A 50 -5.00 8.54 11.29
N PRO A 51 -4.34 9.29 12.20
CA PRO A 51 -4.22 10.75 12.09
C PRO A 51 -3.47 11.24 10.84
N VAL A 52 -2.66 10.39 10.21
CA VAL A 52 -1.94 10.69 8.96
C VAL A 52 -2.85 10.57 7.72
N PHE A 53 -3.93 9.81 7.82
CA PHE A 53 -4.89 9.59 6.73
C PHE A 53 -6.09 10.54 6.86
N ASP A 54 -5.80 11.83 6.93
CA ASP A 54 -6.80 12.90 6.85
C ASP A 54 -6.83 13.45 5.42
N ARG A 55 -7.98 13.45 4.75
CA ARG A 55 -8.10 13.94 3.35
C ARG A 55 -7.59 15.36 3.14
N ASN A 56 -7.55 16.17 4.20
CA ASN A 56 -7.11 17.56 4.13
C ASN A 56 -5.58 17.73 4.21
N THR A 57 -4.83 16.70 4.63
CA THR A 57 -3.39 16.81 4.87
C THR A 57 -2.57 15.63 4.34
N CYS A 58 -3.21 14.48 4.09
CA CYS A 58 -2.55 13.27 3.64
C CYS A 58 -2.00 13.42 2.23
N SER A 59 -0.72 13.07 2.03
CA SER A 59 -0.15 12.87 0.69
C SER A 59 -0.20 11.38 0.36
N ILE A 60 -1.05 11.01 -0.61
CA ILE A 60 -1.16 9.61 -1.07
C ILE A 60 0.20 9.09 -1.56
N PRO A 61 1.00 9.81 -2.39
CA PRO A 61 2.33 9.34 -2.79
C PRO A 61 3.26 9.03 -1.61
N LYS A 62 3.36 9.95 -0.63
CA LYS A 62 4.19 9.75 0.58
C LYS A 62 3.72 8.56 1.41
N SER A 63 2.41 8.41 1.57
CA SER A 63 1.81 7.30 2.30
C SER A 63 2.06 5.95 1.60
N GLN A 64 1.95 5.89 0.27
CA GLN A 64 2.25 4.68 -0.51
C GLN A 64 3.74 4.31 -0.43
N ILE A 65 4.65 5.29 -0.53
CA ILE A 65 6.10 5.07 -0.32
C ILE A 65 6.35 4.46 1.05
N SER A 66 5.78 5.07 2.10
CA SER A 66 5.96 4.62 3.48
C SER A 66 5.41 3.20 3.70
N PHE A 67 4.25 2.90 3.13
CA PHE A 67 3.66 1.56 3.17
C PHE A 67 4.52 0.51 2.46
N ILE A 68 5.07 0.87 1.29
CA ILE A 68 5.96 -0.01 0.54
C ILE A 68 7.22 -0.30 1.36
N ASP A 69 7.89 0.75 1.85
CA ASP A 69 9.12 0.64 2.62
C ASP A 69 8.93 -0.17 3.91
N TYR A 70 7.79 0.00 4.59
CA TYR A 70 7.57 -0.61 5.91
C TYR A 70 7.06 -2.06 5.84
N PHE A 71 6.25 -2.41 4.83
CA PHE A 71 5.61 -3.74 4.78
C PHE A 71 5.92 -4.54 3.51
N ILE A 72 6.00 -3.88 2.36
CA ILE A 72 5.93 -4.57 1.07
C ILE A 72 7.31 -5.05 0.62
N THR A 73 8.34 -4.22 0.77
CA THR A 73 9.71 -4.53 0.31
C THR A 73 10.19 -5.88 0.87
N ASP A 74 10.34 -5.99 2.20
CA ASP A 74 10.85 -7.23 2.82
C ASP A 74 9.93 -8.44 2.60
N MET A 75 8.60 -8.22 2.58
CA MET A 75 7.64 -9.30 2.39
C MET A 75 7.70 -9.87 0.98
N PHE A 76 7.75 -9.02 -0.05
CA PHE A 76 7.82 -9.46 -1.44
C PHE A 76 9.22 -9.93 -1.82
N ASP A 77 10.29 -9.37 -1.25
CA ASP A 77 11.66 -9.89 -1.44
C ASP A 77 11.77 -11.33 -0.94
N ALA A 78 11.25 -11.62 0.27
CA ALA A 78 11.24 -12.98 0.80
C ALA A 78 10.37 -13.94 -0.03
N TRP A 79 9.24 -13.45 -0.56
CA TRP A 79 8.36 -14.26 -1.39
C TRP A 79 8.90 -14.50 -2.80
N ASP A 80 9.56 -13.51 -3.40
CA ASP A 80 10.27 -13.62 -4.68
C ASP A 80 11.45 -14.60 -4.57
N ALA A 81 12.24 -14.52 -3.50
CA ALA A 81 13.33 -15.46 -3.25
C ALA A 81 12.84 -16.93 -3.15
N PHE A 82 11.61 -17.15 -2.69
CA PHE A 82 11.00 -18.47 -2.62
C PHE A 82 10.34 -18.93 -3.93
N ALA A 83 9.59 -18.04 -4.59
CA ALA A 83 8.67 -18.42 -5.69
C ALA A 83 9.08 -17.88 -7.08
N HIS A 84 10.12 -17.05 -7.16
CA HIS A 84 10.62 -16.38 -8.35
C HIS A 84 9.54 -15.62 -9.14
N LEU A 85 9.34 -14.35 -8.78
CA LEU A 85 8.27 -13.46 -9.22
C LEU A 85 8.83 -12.16 -9.86
N PRO A 86 9.74 -12.23 -10.85
CA PRO A 86 10.45 -11.06 -11.37
C PRO A 86 9.52 -9.99 -11.96
N VAL A 87 8.37 -10.38 -12.52
CA VAL A 87 7.38 -9.45 -13.06
C VAL A 87 6.75 -8.58 -11.97
N LEU A 88 6.44 -9.17 -10.81
CA LEU A 88 5.88 -8.44 -9.67
C LEU A 88 6.91 -7.47 -9.08
N MET A 89 8.17 -7.91 -8.96
CA MET A 89 9.25 -7.07 -8.46
C MET A 89 9.55 -5.90 -9.41
N GLN A 90 9.48 -6.12 -10.72
CA GLN A 90 9.62 -5.05 -11.71
C GLN A 90 8.49 -4.01 -11.61
N HIS A 91 7.25 -4.46 -11.41
CA HIS A 91 6.13 -3.54 -11.18
C HIS A 91 6.32 -2.76 -9.88
N LEU A 92 6.69 -3.42 -8.78
CA LEU A 92 6.95 -2.79 -7.50
C LEU A 92 8.00 -1.67 -7.63
N ALA A 93 9.13 -1.96 -8.27
CA ALA A 93 10.20 -0.99 -8.49
C ALA A 93 9.73 0.21 -9.35
N ASN A 94 8.98 -0.06 -10.43
CA ASN A 94 8.45 0.99 -11.30
C ASN A 94 7.44 1.88 -10.59
N ASN A 95 6.53 1.29 -9.81
CA ASN A 95 5.51 2.00 -9.06
C ASN A 95 6.11 2.81 -7.91
N TYR A 96 7.09 2.25 -7.20
CA TYR A 96 7.84 2.99 -6.17
C TYR A 96 8.52 4.21 -6.76
N LYS A 97 9.19 4.05 -7.92
CA LYS A 97 9.80 5.18 -8.65
C LYS A 97 8.75 6.20 -9.06
N HIS A 98 7.59 5.77 -9.56
CA HIS A 98 6.49 6.68 -9.90
C HIS A 98 6.07 7.53 -8.70
N TRP A 99 5.80 6.91 -7.54
CA TRP A 99 5.42 7.66 -6.34
C TRP A 99 6.50 8.65 -5.90
N LYS A 100 7.79 8.28 -5.98
CA LYS A 100 8.91 9.18 -5.69
C LYS A 100 9.00 10.39 -6.61
N THR A 101 8.41 10.35 -7.81
CA THR A 101 8.34 11.53 -8.71
C THR A 101 7.20 12.48 -8.37
N LEU A 102 6.26 12.07 -7.51
CA LEU A 102 5.10 12.84 -7.08
C LEU A 102 5.23 13.35 -5.62
N ASP A 103 6.35 13.03 -4.97
CA ASP A 103 6.76 13.50 -3.64
C ASP A 103 7.41 14.89 -3.73
#